data_AF-A0A953MTZ4-F1
#
_entry.id   AF-A0A953MTZ4-F1
#
_cell.length_a   1.000
_cell.length_b   1.000
_cell.length_c   1.000
_cell.angle_alpha   90.00
_cell.angle_beta   90.00
_cell.angle_gamma   90.00
#
_symmetry.space_group_name_H-M   'P 1'
#
loop_
_entity.id
_entity.type
_entity.pdbx_description
1 polymer ?
#
loop_
_entity_poly.entity_id
_entity_poly.type
_entity_poly.pdbx_seq_one_letter_code
_entity_poly.pdbx_strand_id
1 'polypeptide(L)'
;LIGRLGCSNCHGQNLDGTASGPALVNISQNWNKNELTNYLRSPSSFIDNTRFKAFREKYPNVIMPSFGNVNVQELGKIAEYLLTK
;
A
#
# COMPACT_ATOMS: atom_id res chain seq x y z
N LEU A 1 -2.15 0.56 14.47
CA LEU A 1 -2.03 1.46 13.30
C LEU A 1 -2.64 0.81 12.05
N ILE A 2 -2.11 -0.32 11.55
CA ILE A 2 -2.64 -0.99 10.34
C ILE A 2 -4.10 -1.43 10.48
N GLY A 3 -4.50 -2.03 11.60
CA GLY A 3 -5.90 -2.39 11.85
C GLY A 3 -6.86 -1.19 11.94
N ARG A 4 -6.37 -0.03 12.40
CA ARG A 4 -7.16 1.21 12.47
C ARG A 4 -7.41 1.82 11.09
N LEU A 5 -6.47 1.66 10.16
CA LEU A 5 -6.61 2.14 8.78
C LEU A 5 -7.31 1.13 7.87
N GLY A 6 -7.69 -0.04 8.38
CA GLY A 6 -8.42 -1.05 7.62
C GLY A 6 -7.60 -1.71 6.51
N CYS A 7 -6.26 -1.72 6.59
CA CYS A 7 -5.42 -2.26 5.51
C CYS A 7 -5.73 -3.76 5.26
N SER A 8 -6.01 -4.52 6.31
CA SER A 8 -6.33 -5.95 6.23
C SER A 8 -7.66 -6.24 5.54
N ASN A 9 -8.56 -5.25 5.40
CA ASN A 9 -9.83 -5.42 4.69
C ASN A 9 -9.61 -5.70 3.19
N CYS A 10 -8.54 -5.13 2.61
CA CYS A 10 -8.21 -5.32 1.20
C CYS A 10 -6.96 -6.19 1.01
N HIS A 11 -6.01 -6.16 1.94
CA HIS A 11 -4.75 -6.89 1.80
C HIS A 11 -4.72 -8.23 2.55
N GLY A 12 -5.82 -8.61 3.20
CA GLY A 12 -5.91 -9.86 3.96
C GLY A 12 -5.43 -9.68 5.40
N GLN A 13 -5.89 -10.56 6.30
CA GLN A 13 -5.53 -10.50 7.72
C GLN A 13 -4.02 -10.70 7.93
N ASN A 14 -3.39 -11.50 7.07
CA ASN A 14 -1.97 -11.80 7.12
C ASN A 14 -1.16 -10.99 6.10
N LEU A 15 -1.79 -10.01 5.43
CA LEU A 15 -1.17 -9.21 4.36
C LEU A 15 -0.73 -10.05 3.13
N ASP A 16 -1.31 -11.23 2.98
CA ASP A 16 -1.11 -12.19 1.91
C ASP A 16 -1.78 -11.80 0.59
N GLY A 17 -2.61 -10.75 0.61
CA GLY A 17 -3.36 -10.26 -0.54
C GLY A 17 -4.73 -10.93 -0.66
N THR A 18 -5.62 -10.27 -1.38
CA THR A 18 -6.98 -10.75 -1.66
C THR A 18 -7.37 -10.41 -3.10
N ALA A 19 -8.61 -10.74 -3.49
CA ALA A 19 -9.19 -10.24 -4.74
C ALA A 19 -9.33 -8.71 -4.78
N SER A 20 -9.24 -8.03 -3.64
CA SER A 20 -9.36 -6.57 -3.50
C SER A 20 -8.01 -5.87 -3.27
N GLY A 21 -6.88 -6.58 -3.28
CA GLY A 21 -5.59 -5.93 -3.10
C GLY A 21 -4.42 -6.91 -3.12
N PRO A 22 -3.23 -6.49 -3.59
CA PRO A 22 -2.06 -7.37 -3.66
C PRO A 22 -1.52 -7.71 -2.28
N ALA A 23 -0.70 -8.76 -2.22
CA ALA A 23 0.07 -9.09 -1.03
C ALA A 23 1.01 -7.94 -0.64
N LEU A 24 1.14 -7.67 0.66
CA LEU A 24 2.11 -6.72 1.21
C LEU A 24 3.30 -7.43 1.88
N VAL A 25 3.45 -8.74 1.70
CA VAL A 25 4.65 -9.49 2.11
C VAL A 25 5.79 -9.29 1.11
N ASN A 26 7.03 -9.25 1.58
CA ASN A 26 8.24 -9.11 0.77
C ASN A 26 8.27 -7.88 -0.17
N ILE A 27 7.54 -6.82 0.17
CA ILE A 27 7.47 -5.61 -0.67
C ILE A 27 8.76 -4.80 -0.66
N SER A 28 9.70 -5.09 0.23
CA SER A 28 11.01 -4.43 0.36
C SER A 28 11.89 -4.56 -0.89
N GLN A 29 11.63 -5.56 -1.74
CA GLN A 29 12.30 -5.68 -3.05
C GLN A 29 11.94 -4.56 -4.04
N ASN A 30 10.83 -3.90 -3.78
CA ASN A 30 10.09 -3.09 -4.74
C ASN A 30 9.78 -1.68 -4.23
N TRP A 31 10.12 -1.42 -2.96
CA TRP A 31 9.80 -0.22 -2.23
C TRP A 31 10.90 0.09 -1.23
N ASN A 32 11.26 1.37 -1.12
CA ASN A 32 11.91 1.88 0.08
C ASN A 32 10.93 2.64 0.99
N LYS A 33 11.36 2.96 2.21
CA LYS A 33 10.52 3.63 3.22
C LYS A 33 9.93 4.95 2.72
N ASN A 34 10.72 5.76 2.01
CA ASN A 34 10.29 7.07 1.55
C ASN A 34 9.28 6.94 0.40
N GLU A 35 9.56 6.08 -0.58
CA GLU A 35 8.64 5.78 -1.69
C GLU A 35 7.31 5.24 -1.18
N LEU A 36 7.34 4.28 -0.26
CA LEU A 36 6.14 3.67 0.29
C LEU A 36 5.33 4.68 1.13
N THR A 37 6.00 5.52 1.91
CA THR A 37 5.34 6.59 2.68
C THR A 37 4.66 7.58 1.75
N ASN A 38 5.33 8.01 0.68
CA ASN A 38 4.78 8.91 -0.32
C ASN A 38 3.62 8.28 -1.08
N TYR A 39 3.73 6.99 -1.38
CA TYR A 39 2.66 6.23 -2.02
C TYR A 39 1.42 6.13 -1.14
N LEU A 40 1.56 5.79 0.14
CA LEU A 40 0.44 5.76 1.08
C LEU A 40 -0.22 7.13 1.21
N ARG A 41 0.57 8.21 1.16
CA ARG A 41 0.07 9.58 1.19
C ARG A 41 -0.69 9.95 -0.08
N SER A 42 -0.19 9.57 -1.26
CA SER A 42 -0.79 9.91 -2.55
C SER A 42 -0.64 8.76 -3.56
N PRO A 43 -1.52 7.76 -3.55
CA PRO A 43 -1.44 6.63 -4.46
C PRO A 43 -1.58 7.04 -5.94
N SER A 44 -2.34 8.12 -6.19
CA SER A 44 -2.60 8.66 -7.52
C SER A 44 -1.35 9.21 -8.21
N SER A 45 -0.30 9.60 -7.47
CA SER A 45 0.94 10.08 -8.09
C SER A 45 1.79 8.96 -8.71
N PHE A 46 1.42 7.69 -8.50
CA PHE A 46 2.14 6.52 -9.02
C PHE A 46 1.43 5.88 -10.23
N ILE A 47 0.40 6.53 -10.76
CA ILE A 47 -0.47 6.03 -11.84
C ILE A 47 0.29 5.69 -13.14
N ASP A 48 1.39 6.40 -13.41
CA ASP A 48 2.16 6.23 -14.65
C ASP A 48 3.19 5.09 -14.59
N ASN A 49 3.41 4.51 -13.41
CA ASN A 49 4.35 3.41 -13.25
C ASN A 49 3.75 2.11 -13.85
N THR A 50 4.54 1.41 -14.68
CA THR A 50 4.15 0.16 -15.35
C THR A 50 3.65 -0.90 -14.38
N ARG A 51 4.29 -1.06 -13.21
CA ARG A 51 3.85 -1.99 -12.16
C ARG A 51 2.44 -1.64 -11.67
N PHE A 52 2.16 -0.35 -11.60
CA PHE A 52 0.91 0.21 -11.12
C PHE A 52 -0.25 0.02 -12.10
N LYS A 53 0.03 0.18 -13.40
CA LYS A 53 -0.90 -0.12 -14.48
C LYS A 53 -1.32 -1.58 -14.48
N ALA A 54 -0.35 -2.49 -14.36
CA ALA A 54 -0.62 -3.93 -14.24
C ALA A 54 -1.49 -4.26 -13.01
N PHE A 55 -1.28 -3.59 -11.87
CA PHE A 55 -2.13 -3.78 -10.69
C PHE A 55 -3.55 -3.25 -10.89
N ARG A 56 -3.74 -2.13 -11.59
CA ARG A 56 -5.09 -1.63 -11.89
C ARG A 56 -5.88 -2.54 -12.81
N GLU A 57 -5.21 -3.15 -13.80
CA GLU A 57 -5.83 -4.15 -14.66
C GLU A 57 -6.23 -5.41 -13.85
N LYS A 58 -5.38 -5.82 -12.90
CA LYS A 58 -5.63 -6.97 -12.03
C LYS A 58 -6.72 -6.75 -10.98
N TYR A 59 -6.87 -5.51 -10.49
CA TYR A 59 -7.86 -5.14 -9.48
C TYR A 59 -8.83 -4.09 -10.03
N PRO A 60 -9.66 -4.45 -11.02
CA PRO A 60 -10.59 -3.51 -11.64
C PRO A 60 -11.60 -3.01 -10.60
N ASN A 61 -11.92 -1.72 -10.64
CA ASN A 61 -12.85 -1.03 -9.72
C ASN A 61 -12.41 -0.95 -8.25
N VAL A 62 -11.19 -1.38 -7.92
CA VAL A 62 -10.61 -1.18 -6.59
C VAL A 62 -9.78 0.09 -6.58
N ILE A 63 -10.11 1.01 -5.69
CA ILE A 63 -9.35 2.25 -5.48
C ILE A 63 -8.67 2.18 -4.13
N MET A 64 -7.34 2.19 -4.11
CA MET A 64 -6.59 2.34 -2.86
C MET A 64 -6.78 3.78 -2.35
N PRO A 65 -7.32 3.96 -1.12
CA PRO A 65 -7.53 5.29 -0.57
C PRO A 65 -6.19 5.99 -0.31
N SER A 66 -6.20 7.31 -0.44
CA SER A 66 -5.11 8.16 0.02
C SER A 66 -5.18 8.28 1.54
N PHE A 67 -4.04 8.11 2.20
CA PHE A 67 -3.85 8.42 3.61
C PHE A 67 -3.15 9.77 3.80
N GLY A 68 -3.38 10.72 2.89
CA GLY A 68 -2.79 12.06 2.93
C GLY A 68 -3.16 12.87 4.18
N ASN A 69 -4.27 12.50 4.83
CA ASN A 69 -4.72 13.05 6.11
C ASN A 69 -4.04 12.42 7.34
N VAL A 70 -3.24 11.37 7.17
CA VAL A 70 -2.47 10.73 8.24
C VAL A 70 -1.10 11.40 8.38
N ASN A 71 -0.60 11.50 9.61
CA ASN A 71 0.70 12.10 9.89
C ASN A 71 1.82 11.31 9.16
N VAL A 72 2.75 12.02 8.52
CA VAL A 72 3.89 11.41 7.80
C VAL A 72 4.74 10.51 8.69
N GLN A 73 4.86 10.82 9.98
CA GLN A 73 5.57 9.97 10.95
C GLN A 73 4.83 8.66 11.21
N GLU A 74 3.49 8.69 11.25
CA GLU A 74 2.68 7.47 11.39
C GLU A 74 2.73 6.64 10.11
N LEU A 75 2.64 7.27 8.94
CA LEU A 75 2.82 6.60 7.66
C LEU A 75 4.21 5.97 7.54
N GLY A 76 5.26 6.67 8.00
CA GLY A 76 6.62 6.15 8.03
C GLY A 76 6.75 4.90 8.90
N LYS A 77 6.07 4.84 10.06
CA LYS A 77 6.04 3.63 10.91
C LYS A 77 5.30 2.47 10.24
N ILE A 78 4.23 2.76 9.49
CA ILE A 78 3.49 1.74 8.74
C ILE A 78 4.34 1.22 7.58
N ALA A 79 4.94 2.11 6.81
CA ALA A 79 5.83 1.75 5.72
C ALA A 79 6.99 0.88 6.22
N GLU A 80 7.64 1.30 7.31
CA GLU A 80 8.71 0.53 7.94
C GLU A 80 8.26 -0.85 8.41
N TYR A 81 7.10 -0.95 9.06
CA TYR A 81 6.53 -2.25 9.43
C TYR A 81 6.30 -3.15 8.22
N LEU A 82 5.69 -2.62 7.15
CA LEU A 82 5.41 -3.40 5.94
C LEU A 82 6.69 -3.86 5.21
N LEU A 83 7.76 -3.07 5.27
CA LEU A 83 9.06 -3.46 4.70
C LEU A 83 9.77 -4.59 5.47
N THR A 84 9.31 -4.90 6.69
CA THR A 84 9.85 -5.99 7.52
C THR A 84 9.02 -7.28 7.46
N LYS A 85 8.02 -7.35 6.56
CA LYS A 85 7.13 -8.50 6.37
C LYS A 85 7.52 -9.42 5.24
#